data_AF-A0A0P9CKU2-F1
#
_entry.id   AF-A0A0P9CKU2-F1
#
_cell.length_a   1.000
_cell.length_b   1.000
_cell.length_c   1.000
_cell.angle_alpha   90.00
_cell.angle_beta   90.00
_cell.angle_gamma   90.00
#
_symmetry.space_group_name_H-M   'P 1'
#
loop_
_entity.id
_entity.type
_entity.pdbx_description
1 polymer ?
#
loop_
_entity_poly.entity_id
_entity_poly.type
_entity_poly.pdbx_seq_one_letter_code
_entity_poly.pdbx_strand_id
1 'polypeptide(L)'
;VVIHGSGKEKVRFSWSDAGGSRGEFMRPWEGLASEITRRYNQTDSDWTREMYASFMSEQPCPACKGARLRPESLAVTVGDLSMQQVVSQNIGESFDWALKLSGEGAQESGVGGQNGDSMAQLASHNGNGYHHDSAPLHTELSILTPYQLEIAGEILKEIRERLGFLLNVGLHYLTLH
;
A
#
# COMPACT_ATOMS: atom_id res chain seq x y z
N VAL A 1 -31.08 -11.69 -2.89
CA VAL A 1 -31.86 -10.71 -3.70
C VAL A 1 -31.52 -9.25 -3.37
N VAL A 2 -31.39 -8.85 -2.09
CA VAL A 2 -31.21 -7.42 -1.73
C VAL A 2 -29.91 -6.80 -2.25
N ILE A 3 -28.75 -7.36 -1.90
CA ILE A 3 -27.45 -6.76 -2.26
C ILE A 3 -27.10 -7.00 -3.73
N HIS A 4 -27.25 -8.22 -4.22
CA HIS A 4 -26.82 -8.66 -5.57
C HIS A 4 -27.94 -8.71 -6.61
N GLY A 5 -29.16 -8.28 -6.26
CA GLY A 5 -30.29 -8.23 -7.18
C GLY A 5 -31.05 -9.55 -7.33
N SER A 6 -32.07 -9.52 -8.18
CA SER A 6 -32.95 -10.66 -8.47
C SER A 6 -32.49 -11.52 -9.65
N GLY A 7 -31.33 -11.20 -10.24
CA GLY A 7 -30.81 -11.89 -11.43
C GLY A 7 -31.78 -11.77 -12.61
N LYS A 8 -32.41 -12.89 -13.00
CA LYS A 8 -33.42 -12.92 -14.09
C LYS A 8 -34.86 -12.83 -13.57
N GLU A 9 -35.08 -13.03 -12.28
CA GLU A 9 -36.42 -13.00 -11.68
C GLU A 9 -36.97 -11.57 -11.70
N LYS A 10 -38.23 -11.42 -12.11
CA LYS A 10 -38.85 -10.10 -12.20
C LYS A 10 -39.51 -9.74 -10.87
N VAL A 11 -39.19 -8.55 -10.37
CA VAL A 11 -39.81 -7.97 -9.17
C VAL A 11 -40.85 -6.94 -9.60
N ARG A 12 -41.94 -6.84 -8.84
CA ARG A 12 -43.00 -5.85 -9.06
C ARG A 12 -42.56 -4.50 -8.50
N PHE A 13 -42.67 -3.46 -9.31
CA PHE A 13 -42.45 -2.08 -8.91
C PHE A 13 -43.74 -1.29 -9.10
N SER A 14 -44.13 -0.57 -8.05
CA SER A 14 -45.24 0.38 -8.08
C SER A 14 -44.69 1.80 -7.94
N TRP A 15 -45.22 2.74 -8.72
CA TRP A 15 -44.91 4.15 -8.57
C TRP A 15 -46.19 4.96 -8.47
N SER A 16 -46.09 6.11 -7.80
CA SER A 16 -47.14 7.11 -7.70
C SER A 16 -46.53 8.50 -7.75
N ASP A 17 -47.14 9.41 -8.52
CA ASP A 17 -46.76 10.81 -8.52
C ASP A 17 -47.67 11.66 -7.61
N ALA A 18 -47.30 12.93 -7.42
CA ALA A 18 -48.08 13.88 -6.63
C ALA A 18 -49.43 14.25 -7.27
N GLY A 19 -49.59 14.02 -8.58
CA GLY A 19 -50.82 14.28 -9.33
C GLY A 19 -51.86 13.16 -9.25
N GLY A 20 -51.54 12.05 -8.57
CA GLY A 20 -52.43 10.91 -8.37
C GLY A 20 -52.31 9.81 -9.44
N SER A 21 -51.43 9.96 -10.44
CA SER A 21 -51.14 8.89 -11.39
C SER A 21 -50.41 7.77 -10.67
N ARG A 22 -50.80 6.52 -10.95
CA ARG A 22 -50.15 5.31 -10.43
C ARG A 22 -49.95 4.30 -11.54
N GLY A 23 -48.90 3.51 -11.43
CA GLY A 23 -48.62 2.44 -12.37
C GLY A 23 -47.79 1.33 -11.73
N GLU A 24 -47.86 0.16 -12.33
CA GLU A 24 -47.07 -1.00 -11.96
C GLU A 24 -46.33 -1.55 -13.16
N PHE A 25 -45.11 -2.02 -12.94
CA PHE A 25 -44.35 -2.73 -13.96
C PHE A 25 -43.47 -3.81 -13.33
N MET A 26 -43.11 -4.81 -14.13
CA MET A 26 -42.31 -5.96 -13.72
C MET A 26 -40.95 -5.89 -14.42
N ARG A 27 -39.86 -5.82 -13.66
CA ARG A 27 -38.50 -5.92 -14.21
C ARG A 27 -37.57 -6.63 -13.23
N PRO A 28 -36.46 -7.22 -13.71
CA PRO A 28 -35.40 -7.63 -12.80
C PRO A 28 -34.83 -6.41 -12.06
N TRP A 29 -34.45 -6.62 -10.80
CA TRP A 29 -33.81 -5.60 -10.00
C TRP A 29 -32.31 -5.88 -9.91
N GLU A 30 -31.50 -4.86 -10.17
CA GLU A 30 -30.02 -4.96 -10.23
C GLU A 30 -29.37 -5.20 -8.87
N GLY A 31 -30.09 -4.95 -7.77
CA GLY A 31 -29.58 -5.02 -6.40
C GLY A 31 -28.95 -3.73 -5.92
N LEU A 32 -28.83 -3.61 -4.60
CA LEU A 32 -28.35 -2.38 -3.96
C LEU A 32 -26.89 -2.05 -4.33
N ALA A 33 -26.01 -3.05 -4.39
CA ALA A 33 -24.60 -2.81 -4.71
C ALA A 33 -24.44 -2.28 -6.14
N SER A 34 -25.09 -2.92 -7.11
CA SER A 34 -25.09 -2.49 -8.51
C SER A 34 -25.67 -1.09 -8.67
N GLU A 35 -26.76 -0.78 -7.95
CA GLU A 35 -27.38 0.55 -7.97
C GLU A 35 -26.44 1.63 -7.42
N ILE A 36 -25.82 1.40 -6.26
CA ILE A 36 -24.86 2.33 -5.64
C ILE A 36 -23.67 2.55 -6.58
N THR A 37 -23.04 1.47 -7.09
CA THR A 37 -21.90 1.57 -8.03
C THR A 37 -22.26 2.32 -9.30
N ARG A 38 -23.42 2.02 -9.90
CA ARG A 38 -23.87 2.70 -11.12
C ARG A 38 -24.12 4.18 -10.87
N ARG A 39 -24.83 4.54 -9.79
CA ARG A 39 -25.14 5.94 -9.47
C ARG A 39 -23.89 6.74 -9.11
N TYR A 40 -22.93 6.13 -8.42
CA TYR A 40 -21.61 6.73 -8.18
C TYR A 40 -20.89 7.10 -9.49
N ASN A 41 -20.91 6.21 -10.48
CA ASN A 41 -20.24 6.43 -11.77
C ASN A 41 -20.98 7.40 -12.70
N GLN A 42 -22.30 7.56 -12.54
CA GLN A 42 -23.15 8.38 -13.42
C GLN A 42 -23.45 9.78 -12.85
N THR A 43 -23.17 10.04 -11.57
CA THR A 43 -23.46 11.34 -10.96
C THR A 43 -22.38 12.38 -11.28
N ASP A 44 -22.82 13.57 -11.70
CA ASP A 44 -21.96 14.75 -11.88
C ASP A 44 -21.87 15.62 -10.62
N SER A 45 -22.69 15.35 -9.60
CA SER A 45 -22.67 16.06 -8.32
C SER A 45 -21.63 15.47 -7.36
N ASP A 46 -20.67 16.30 -6.93
CA ASP A 46 -19.62 15.92 -5.96
C ASP A 46 -20.22 15.45 -4.63
N TRP A 47 -21.19 16.18 -4.08
CA TRP A 47 -21.89 15.79 -2.85
C TRP A 47 -22.55 14.41 -2.99
N THR A 48 -23.20 14.16 -4.12
CA THR A 48 -23.87 12.87 -4.38
C THR A 48 -22.84 11.76 -4.54
N ARG A 49 -21.70 12.05 -5.19
CA ARG A 49 -20.60 11.11 -5.36
C ARG A 49 -20.02 10.70 -4.02
N GLU A 50 -19.78 11.65 -3.13
CA GLU A 50 -19.25 11.41 -1.79
C GLU A 50 -20.22 10.65 -0.90
N MET A 51 -21.52 10.96 -0.98
CA MET A 51 -22.56 10.18 -0.31
C MET A 51 -22.52 8.70 -0.72
N TYR A 52 -22.43 8.39 -2.03
CA TYR A 52 -22.31 6.99 -2.46
C TYR A 52 -20.96 6.37 -2.10
N ALA A 53 -19.87 7.15 -2.12
CA ALA A 53 -18.54 6.68 -1.72
C ALA A 53 -18.50 6.20 -0.28
N SER A 54 -19.31 6.78 0.62
CA SER A 54 -19.40 6.36 2.03
C SER A 54 -19.83 4.90 2.24
N PHE A 55 -20.46 4.28 1.23
CA PHE A 55 -20.84 2.87 1.23
C PHE A 55 -19.82 1.96 0.55
N MET A 56 -18.69 2.50 0.07
CA MET A 56 -17.65 1.78 -0.65
C MET A 56 -16.36 1.74 0.16
N SER A 57 -15.49 0.77 -0.14
CA SER A 57 -14.13 0.69 0.38
C SER A 57 -13.12 0.74 -0.74
N GLU A 58 -11.95 1.31 -0.46
CA GLU A 58 -10.81 1.22 -1.37
C GLU A 58 -10.32 -0.22 -1.41
N GLN A 59 -10.03 -0.72 -2.62
CA GLN A 59 -9.49 -2.07 -2.84
C GLN A 59 -8.24 -1.96 -3.71
N PRO A 60 -7.22 -2.82 -3.50
CA PRO A 60 -6.05 -2.86 -4.38
C PRO A 60 -6.49 -3.08 -5.82
N CYS A 61 -5.98 -2.25 -6.72
CA CYS A 61 -6.28 -2.38 -8.15
C CYS A 61 -5.83 -3.77 -8.64
N PRO A 62 -6.71 -4.58 -9.28
CA PRO A 62 -6.36 -5.93 -9.71
C PRO A 62 -5.30 -5.94 -10.81
N ALA A 63 -5.20 -4.87 -11.61
CA ALA A 63 -4.24 -4.76 -12.71
C ALA A 63 -2.81 -4.49 -12.22
N CYS A 64 -2.63 -3.53 -11.30
CA CYS A 64 -1.30 -3.14 -10.80
C CYS A 64 -1.01 -3.63 -9.37
N LYS A 65 -1.94 -4.35 -8.75
CA LYS A 65 -1.85 -4.86 -7.37
C LYS A 65 -1.54 -3.78 -6.32
N GLY A 66 -2.07 -2.57 -6.54
CA GLY A 66 -1.82 -1.41 -5.67
C GLY A 66 -0.54 -0.64 -5.97
N ALA A 67 0.28 -1.09 -6.93
CA ALA A 67 1.55 -0.44 -7.24
C ALA A 67 1.41 0.92 -7.94
N ARG A 68 0.25 1.20 -8.56
CA ARG A 68 -0.01 2.43 -9.33
C ARG A 68 1.00 2.67 -10.48
N LEU A 69 1.73 1.64 -10.86
CA LEU A 69 2.75 1.66 -11.92
C LEU A 69 2.31 0.80 -13.12
N ARG A 70 2.86 1.15 -14.29
CA ARG A 70 2.77 0.32 -15.50
C ARG A 70 3.66 -0.93 -15.35
N PRO A 71 3.33 -2.04 -16.02
CA PRO A 71 4.13 -3.26 -15.93
C PRO A 71 5.58 -3.06 -16.40
N GLU A 72 5.82 -2.19 -17.38
CA GLU A 72 7.17 -1.87 -17.85
C GLU A 72 8.02 -1.19 -16.77
N SER A 73 7.41 -0.34 -15.94
CA SER A 73 8.10 0.30 -14.80
C SER A 73 8.35 -0.69 -13.65
N LEU A 74 7.42 -1.63 -13.43
CA LEU A 74 7.56 -2.68 -12.40
C LEU A 74 8.64 -3.71 -12.74
N ALA A 75 8.92 -3.91 -14.02
CA ALA A 75 9.96 -4.83 -14.47
C ALA A 75 11.38 -4.30 -14.21
N VAL A 76 11.55 -2.99 -13.92
CA VAL A 76 12.85 -2.40 -13.61
C VAL A 76 13.20 -2.68 -12.15
N THR A 77 14.34 -3.33 -11.94
CA THR A 77 14.85 -3.72 -10.62
C THR A 77 16.22 -3.11 -10.32
N VAL A 78 16.47 -2.78 -9.06
CA VAL A 78 17.77 -2.30 -8.55
C VAL A 78 18.10 -3.10 -7.30
N GLY A 79 19.23 -3.82 -7.30
CA GLY A 79 19.56 -4.77 -6.24
C GLY A 79 18.46 -5.83 -6.08
N ASP A 80 18.01 -6.41 -7.19
CA ASP A 80 16.98 -7.46 -7.26
C ASP A 80 15.58 -7.07 -6.75
N LEU A 81 15.35 -5.79 -6.41
CA LEU A 81 14.05 -5.28 -5.97
C LEU A 81 13.50 -4.27 -6.97
N SER A 82 12.21 -4.42 -7.29
CA SER A 82 11.43 -3.41 -8.00
C SER A 82 11.03 -2.27 -7.07
N MET A 83 10.67 -1.12 -7.66
CA MET A 83 10.20 0.05 -6.89
C MET A 83 9.08 -0.29 -5.92
N GLN A 84 8.11 -1.11 -6.34
CA GLN A 84 6.99 -1.50 -5.48
C GLN A 84 7.44 -2.30 -4.25
N GLN A 85 8.44 -3.18 -4.43
CA GLN A 85 8.95 -3.99 -3.33
C GLN A 85 9.70 -3.12 -2.32
N VAL A 86 10.49 -2.14 -2.78
CA VAL A 86 11.19 -1.21 -1.89
C VAL A 86 10.20 -0.37 -1.08
N VAL A 87 9.17 0.21 -1.70
CA VAL A 87 8.20 1.05 -0.95
C VAL A 87 7.26 0.24 -0.04
N SER A 88 7.16 -1.08 -0.26
CA SER A 88 6.38 -1.98 0.60
C SER A 88 7.15 -2.44 1.84
N GLN A 89 8.45 -2.16 1.90
CA GLN A 89 9.26 -2.39 3.09
C GLN A 89 9.03 -1.30 4.14
N ASN A 90 9.40 -1.60 5.38
CA ASN A 90 9.47 -0.55 6.40
C ASN A 90 10.66 0.39 6.13
N ILE A 91 10.66 1.55 6.77
CA ILE A 91 11.71 2.57 6.59
C ILE A 91 13.11 2.03 6.96
N GLY A 92 13.21 1.17 7.99
CA GLY A 92 14.48 0.55 8.38
C GLY A 92 15.05 -0.37 7.29
N GLU A 93 14.23 -1.28 6.78
CA GLU A 93 14.58 -2.18 5.69
C GLU A 93 14.94 -1.43 4.40
N SER A 94 14.20 -0.37 4.09
CA SER A 94 14.45 0.50 2.94
C SER A 94 15.80 1.23 3.06
N PHE A 95 16.15 1.68 4.27
CA PHE A 95 17.44 2.30 4.56
C PHE A 95 18.59 1.31 4.40
N ASP A 96 18.44 0.10 4.95
CA ASP A 96 19.43 -0.97 4.83
C ASP A 96 19.64 -1.38 3.37
N TRP A 97 18.58 -1.43 2.57
CA TRP A 97 18.65 -1.65 1.12
C TRP A 97 19.49 -0.58 0.43
N ALA A 98 19.21 0.70 0.70
CA ALA A 98 19.95 1.82 0.10
C ALA A 98 21.43 1.83 0.53
N LEU A 99 21.73 1.48 1.78
CA LEU A 99 23.09 1.36 2.29
C LEU A 99 23.86 0.21 1.61
N LYS A 100 23.24 -0.96 1.47
CA LYS A 100 23.86 -2.12 0.80
C LYS A 100 24.22 -1.83 -0.66
N LEU A 101 23.35 -1.13 -1.39
CA LEU A 101 23.62 -0.75 -2.79
C LEU A 101 24.88 0.09 -2.97
N SER A 102 25.20 0.92 -1.98
CA SER A 102 26.36 1.80 -2.00
C SER A 102 27.69 1.13 -1.61
N GLY A 103 27.63 -0.09 -1.04
CA GLY A 103 28.82 -0.78 -0.53
C GLY A 103 29.40 -0.21 0.77
N GLU A 104 28.80 0.84 1.35
CA GLU A 104 29.29 1.51 2.58
C GLU A 104 29.05 0.68 3.86
N GLY A 105 28.40 -0.48 3.77
CA GLY A 105 28.03 -1.34 4.92
C GLY A 105 28.98 -2.49 5.26
N ALA A 106 30.14 -2.62 4.59
CA ALA A 106 31.09 -3.73 4.81
C ALA A 106 32.23 -3.40 5.80
N GLN A 107 31.96 -2.59 6.84
CA GLN A 107 32.85 -2.47 8.00
C GLN A 107 32.15 -3.01 9.24
N GLU A 108 32.58 -4.20 9.66
CA GLU A 108 32.34 -4.74 10.99
C GLU A 108 32.71 -3.69 12.04
N SER A 109 31.71 -3.24 12.81
CA SER A 109 31.93 -2.39 13.97
C SER A 109 32.52 -3.22 15.11
N GLY A 110 33.81 -3.53 14.99
CA GLY A 110 34.68 -3.80 16.13
C GLY A 110 35.09 -2.48 16.76
N VAL A 111 34.26 -1.93 17.65
CA VAL A 111 34.68 -0.87 18.57
C VAL A 111 34.30 -1.27 19.98
N GLY A 112 35.29 -1.82 20.69
CA GLY A 112 35.28 -1.86 22.15
C GLY A 112 35.48 -0.45 22.70
N GLY A 113 34.53 -0.01 23.53
CA GLY A 113 34.61 1.21 24.31
C GLY A 113 33.55 1.16 25.40
N GLN A 114 34.00 1.05 26.64
CA GLN A 114 33.21 0.65 27.80
C GLN A 114 32.52 1.85 28.47
N ASN A 115 31.38 1.53 29.09
CA ASN A 115 30.74 2.15 30.26
C ASN A 115 29.68 3.24 30.03
N GLY A 116 28.48 3.00 30.58
CA GLY A 116 27.51 4.03 30.94
C GLY A 116 26.04 3.67 30.81
N ASP A 117 25.59 2.64 31.53
CA ASP A 117 24.26 2.48 32.15
C ASP A 117 22.94 2.85 31.43
N SER A 118 22.06 1.83 31.45
CA SER A 118 20.60 1.89 31.52
C SER A 118 19.80 2.17 30.23
N MET A 119 19.27 1.10 29.61
CA MET A 119 17.80 0.97 29.41
C MET A 119 17.36 -0.47 29.01
N ALA A 120 18.03 -1.51 29.54
CA ALA A 120 17.72 -2.92 29.22
C ALA A 120 16.65 -3.56 30.12
N GLN A 121 15.88 -2.77 30.87
CA GLN A 121 14.82 -3.29 31.74
C GLN A 121 13.59 -2.42 31.59
N LEU A 122 12.73 -2.76 30.62
CA LEU A 122 11.28 -2.54 30.61
C LEU A 122 10.72 -3.09 29.28
N ALA A 123 10.78 -4.41 29.09
CA ALA A 123 9.98 -5.12 28.09
C ALA A 123 9.80 -6.60 28.48
N SER A 124 9.41 -6.84 29.74
CA SER A 124 8.83 -8.11 30.14
C SER A 124 7.42 -7.82 30.59
N HIS A 125 6.45 -8.33 29.81
CA HIS A 125 4.98 -8.12 29.85
C HIS A 125 4.44 -7.32 28.65
N ASN A 126 4.49 -7.94 27.48
CA ASN A 126 3.27 -8.25 26.72
C ASN A 126 3.64 -9.11 25.53
N GLY A 127 3.22 -10.37 25.56
CA GLY A 127 3.21 -11.22 24.39
C GLY A 127 2.21 -10.65 23.38
N ASN A 128 2.73 -10.19 22.25
CA ASN A 128 2.03 -10.22 20.97
C ASN A 128 3.09 -10.56 19.92
N GLY A 129 3.30 -11.86 19.76
CA GLY A 129 4.08 -12.40 18.66
C GLY A 129 3.34 -12.13 17.36
N TYR A 130 3.76 -11.09 16.65
CA TYR A 130 3.52 -11.00 15.22
C TYR A 130 4.56 -11.88 14.55
N HIS A 131 4.13 -13.10 14.21
CA HIS A 131 4.85 -13.93 13.27
C HIS A 131 4.91 -13.18 11.94
N HIS A 132 6.05 -12.55 11.65
CA HIS A 132 6.41 -12.19 10.30
C HIS A 132 6.66 -13.51 9.54
N ASP A 133 5.60 -14.08 8.97
CA ASP A 133 5.73 -14.94 7.78
C ASP A 133 6.08 -14.04 6.58
N SER A 134 7.20 -13.32 6.69
CA SER A 134 7.89 -12.75 5.54
C SER A 134 8.75 -13.87 4.99
N ALA A 135 8.36 -14.42 3.84
CA ALA A 135 9.22 -15.29 3.05
C ALA A 135 10.66 -14.72 3.02
N PRO A 136 11.70 -15.57 3.15
CA PRO A 136 13.07 -15.10 3.29
C PRO A 136 13.52 -14.43 1.99
N LEU A 137 13.41 -13.11 1.92
CA LEU A 137 14.04 -12.27 0.89
C LEU A 137 15.46 -11.96 1.36
N HIS A 138 16.27 -13.01 1.45
CA HIS A 138 17.73 -12.89 1.55
C HIS A 138 18.34 -13.57 0.33
N THR A 139 17.92 -13.11 -0.85
CA THR A 139 18.72 -13.25 -2.06
C THR A 139 19.88 -12.27 -1.92
N GLU A 140 21.10 -12.72 -2.21
CA GLU A 140 22.30 -11.88 -2.17
C GLU A 140 22.10 -10.60 -3.00
N LEU A 141 21.86 -9.47 -2.33
CA LEU A 141 21.66 -8.18 -2.97
C LEU A 141 22.90 -7.79 -3.77
N SER A 142 22.74 -7.61 -5.09
CA SER A 142 23.83 -7.16 -5.95
C SER A 142 24.23 -5.71 -5.64
N ILE A 143 25.46 -5.50 -5.19
CA ILE A 143 26.07 -4.15 -5.05
C ILE A 143 26.16 -3.49 -6.42
N LEU A 144 25.96 -2.17 -6.47
CA LEU A 144 26.08 -1.43 -7.73
C LEU A 144 27.51 -1.45 -8.25
N THR A 145 27.63 -1.59 -9.57
CA THR A 145 28.92 -1.44 -10.26
C THR A 145 29.45 0.00 -10.13
N PRO A 146 30.77 0.24 -10.28
CA PRO A 146 31.33 1.59 -10.22
C PRO A 146 30.66 2.59 -11.16
N TYR A 147 30.31 2.15 -12.38
CA TYR A 147 29.58 2.98 -13.35
C TYR A 147 28.15 3.31 -12.89
N GLN A 148 27.45 2.33 -12.32
CA GLN A 148 26.11 2.57 -11.75
C GLN A 148 26.18 3.51 -10.55
N LEU A 149 27.22 3.42 -9.72
CA LEU A 149 27.46 4.35 -8.61
C LEU A 149 27.77 5.76 -9.09
N GLU A 150 28.51 5.93 -10.19
CA GLU A 150 28.74 7.24 -10.80
C GLU A 150 27.42 7.91 -11.21
N ILE A 151 26.46 7.13 -11.72
CA ILE A 151 25.13 7.63 -12.12
C ILE A 151 24.22 7.85 -10.91
N ALA A 152 24.17 6.89 -9.99
CA ALA A 152 23.16 6.83 -8.94
C ALA A 152 23.63 7.41 -7.60
N GLY A 153 24.91 7.70 -7.42
CA GLY A 153 25.53 8.03 -6.14
C GLY A 153 24.89 9.22 -5.42
N GLU A 154 24.71 10.34 -6.12
CA GLU A 154 24.05 11.53 -5.56
C GLU A 154 22.60 11.25 -5.16
N ILE A 155 21.87 10.47 -5.96
CA ILE A 155 20.48 10.10 -5.67
C ILE A 155 20.42 9.16 -4.45
N LEU A 156 21.32 8.18 -4.37
CA LEU A 156 21.40 7.27 -3.23
C LEU A 156 21.77 8.01 -1.95
N LYS A 157 22.66 8.99 -2.03
CA LYS A 157 23.00 9.85 -0.89
C LYS A 157 21.76 10.59 -0.38
N GLU A 158 21.00 11.25 -1.26
CA GLU A 158 19.76 11.95 -0.89
C GLU A 158 18.71 10.99 -0.30
N ILE A 159 18.52 9.82 -0.90
CA ILE A 159 17.58 8.80 -0.39
C ILE A 159 17.98 8.38 1.03
N ARG A 160 19.27 8.08 1.26
CA ARG A 160 19.78 7.70 2.59
C ARG A 160 19.63 8.82 3.61
N GLU A 161 19.90 10.07 3.23
CA GLU A 161 19.73 11.22 4.13
C GLU A 161 18.28 11.38 4.58
N ARG A 162 17.31 11.24 3.66
CA ARG A 162 15.88 11.31 3.98
C ARG A 162 15.39 10.13 4.81
N LEU A 163 15.76 8.90 4.43
CA LEU A 163 15.40 7.71 5.19
C LEU A 163 16.04 7.74 6.59
N GLY A 164 17.31 8.16 6.68
CA GLY A 164 18.02 8.36 7.93
C GLY A 164 17.36 9.42 8.83
N PHE A 165 16.87 10.52 8.25
CA PHE A 165 16.06 11.49 8.99
C PHE A 165 14.81 10.84 9.59
N LEU A 166 14.07 10.03 8.81
CA LEU A 166 12.87 9.33 9.27
C LEU A 166 13.19 8.32 10.40
N LEU A 167 14.33 7.66 10.34
CA LEU A 167 14.82 6.79 11.41
C LEU A 167 15.14 7.59 12.68
N ASN A 168 15.82 8.73 12.55
CA ASN A 168 16.19 9.58 13.68
C ASN A 168 14.98 10.15 14.42
N VAL A 169 13.86 10.37 13.73
CA VAL A 169 12.59 10.78 14.36
C VAL A 169 11.73 9.59 14.84
N GLY A 170 12.24 8.37 14.73
CA GLY A 170 11.64 7.16 15.31
C GLY A 170 10.62 6.42 14.44
N LEU A 171 10.55 6.70 13.13
CA LEU A 171 9.52 6.15 12.23
C LEU A 171 9.90 4.82 11.57
N HIS A 172 10.88 4.10 12.12
CA HIS A 172 11.46 2.87 11.54
C HIS A 172 10.46 1.78 11.16
N TYR A 173 9.30 1.71 11.83
CA TYR A 173 8.27 0.68 11.62
C TYR A 173 7.22 1.03 10.55
N LEU A 174 7.19 2.27 10.06
CA LEU A 174 6.24 2.68 9.03
C LEU A 174 6.70 2.21 7.64
N THR A 175 5.74 1.85 6.79
CA THR A 175 5.93 1.60 5.36
C THR A 175 5.80 2.89 4.57
N LEU A 176 6.43 2.95 3.38
CA LEU A 176 6.39 4.14 2.52
C LEU A 176 5.11 4.26 1.66
N HIS A 177 4.27 3.22 1.61
CA HIS A 177 3.04 3.15 0.81
C HIS A 177 1.81 3.62 1.58
#